data_AF-A0A1Z3MIV0-F1
#
_entry.id   AF-A0A1Z3MIV0-F1
#
_cell.length_a   1.000
_cell.length_b   1.000
_cell.length_c   1.000
_cell.angle_alpha   90.00
_cell.angle_beta   90.00
_cell.angle_gamma   90.00
#
_symmetry.space_group_name_H-M   'P 1'
#
loop_
_entity.id
_entity.type
_entity.pdbx_description
1 polymer ?
#
loop_
_entity_poly.entity_id
_entity_poly.type
_entity_poly.pdbx_seq_one_letter_code
_entity_poly.pdbx_strand_id
1 'polypeptide(L)'
;RALLGEIEGTCITRAKFGSVPHEYSTIAGIEESVQEILLNLKEIVLRSNLYGVRDASICVKGPRYITAQDIILPPSVEIVDTAQPIANLTEPIDFCIDLQIKRDRGYQTELRKNYQDGSYPIDAVSMPVRNVNYSIFSCGNGNEKHEILFLEIWTNGSLTPKEALYEASRNLIDLFLPFLHAEEEGASFEENKNRFTPPLFTFQKRLTNLKKNKKGIPLNCI
;
A
#
# COMPACT_ATOMS: atom_id res chain seq x y z
N ARG A 1 1.66 -12.66 9.92
CA ARG A 1 2.87 -11.82 9.78
C ARG A 1 2.98 -11.21 8.38
N ALA A 2 3.05 -12.01 7.31
CA ALA A 2 3.14 -11.49 5.94
C ALA A 2 2.06 -10.43 5.61
N LEU A 3 0.80 -10.66 5.99
CA LEU A 3 -0.29 -9.70 5.80
C LEU A 3 -0.06 -8.30 6.41
N LEU A 4 0.68 -8.19 7.52
CA LEU A 4 0.89 -6.92 8.22
C LEU A 4 2.16 -6.17 7.78
N GLY A 5 3.16 -6.90 7.25
CA GLY A 5 4.48 -6.34 6.98
C GLY A 5 4.89 -6.30 5.52
N GLU A 6 4.38 -7.24 4.71
CA GLU A 6 4.90 -7.46 3.35
C GLU A 6 4.01 -6.89 2.26
N ILE A 7 2.86 -6.33 2.59
CA ILE A 7 1.93 -5.76 1.61
C ILE A 7 2.33 -4.32 1.30
N GLU A 8 2.34 -3.99 0.02
CA GLU A 8 2.63 -2.64 -0.44
C GLU A 8 1.41 -1.72 -0.31
N GLY A 9 1.62 -0.54 0.25
CA GLY A 9 0.64 0.55 0.31
C GLY A 9 1.06 1.72 -0.55
N THR A 10 0.09 2.49 -1.05
CA THR A 10 0.34 3.79 -1.67
C THR A 10 0.07 4.90 -0.65
N CYS A 11 1.01 5.83 -0.50
CA CYS A 11 0.85 6.97 0.39
C CYS A 11 1.52 8.23 -0.16
N ILE A 12 1.20 9.37 0.43
CA ILE A 12 1.87 10.65 0.17
C ILE A 12 3.13 10.68 1.04
N THR A 13 4.29 10.85 0.42
CA THR A 13 5.60 10.82 1.11
C THR A 13 6.18 12.20 1.36
N ARG A 14 5.75 13.21 0.59
CA ARG A 14 6.30 14.58 0.69
C ARG A 14 5.25 15.58 0.25
N ALA A 15 5.24 16.73 0.90
CA ALA A 15 4.50 17.91 0.50
C ALA A 15 5.45 19.10 0.39
N LYS A 16 5.37 19.87 -0.69
CA LYS A 16 6.12 21.08 -0.94
C LYS A 16 5.19 22.27 -0.92
N PHE A 17 5.55 23.24 -0.10
CA PHE A 17 4.83 24.50 0.08
C PHE A 17 5.67 25.62 -0.52
N GLY A 18 5.01 26.63 -1.11
CA GLY A 18 5.71 27.69 -1.83
C GLY A 18 6.62 28.57 -0.96
N SER A 19 6.12 29.09 0.16
CA SER A 19 6.87 30.01 1.03
C SER A 19 6.53 29.77 2.49
N VAL A 20 7.01 28.64 3.00
CA VAL A 20 6.82 28.22 4.39
C VAL A 20 8.20 28.04 5.01
N PRO A 21 8.51 28.70 6.14
CA PRO A 21 9.84 28.63 6.75
C PRO A 21 10.09 27.29 7.44
N HIS A 22 9.08 26.74 8.12
CA HIS A 22 9.17 25.48 8.87
C HIS A 22 7.81 24.80 9.01
N GLU A 23 7.81 23.49 9.31
CA GLU A 23 6.62 22.65 9.46
C GLU A 23 5.63 23.13 10.55
N TYR A 24 6.10 23.89 11.54
CA TYR A 24 5.28 24.43 12.64
C TYR A 24 4.67 25.82 12.35
N SER A 25 4.79 26.32 11.12
CA SER A 25 4.31 27.66 10.80
C SER A 25 2.84 27.65 10.40
N THR A 26 2.20 28.80 10.55
CA THR A 26 0.85 29.06 10.09
C THR A 26 0.88 29.88 8.81
N ILE A 27 -0.09 29.65 7.94
CA ILE A 27 -0.25 30.38 6.68
C ILE A 27 -1.44 31.33 6.88
N ALA A 28 -1.24 32.63 6.64
CA ALA A 28 -2.33 33.61 6.75
C ALA A 28 -3.46 33.24 5.77
N GLY A 29 -4.72 33.28 6.25
CA GLY A 29 -5.89 32.90 5.47
C GLY A 29 -6.23 31.40 5.46
N ILE A 30 -5.51 30.58 6.23
CA ILE A 30 -5.79 29.15 6.46
C ILE A 30 -6.01 28.93 7.95
N GLU A 31 -7.01 28.13 8.30
CA GLU A 31 -7.33 27.82 9.70
C GLU A 31 -6.28 26.88 10.33
N GLU A 32 -5.86 25.87 9.59
CA GLU A 32 -4.90 24.85 10.02
C GLU A 32 -3.43 25.30 9.87
N SER A 33 -2.60 24.81 10.78
CA SER A 33 -1.13 24.90 10.68
C SER A 33 -0.58 23.95 9.61
N VAL A 34 0.65 24.21 9.13
CA VAL A 34 1.32 23.31 8.17
C VAL A 34 1.44 21.88 8.71
N GLN A 35 1.70 21.73 10.01
CA GLN A 35 1.78 20.41 10.65
C GLN A 35 0.44 19.67 10.62
N GLU A 36 -0.68 20.36 10.86
CA GLU A 36 -2.01 19.77 10.78
C GLU A 36 -2.36 19.36 9.35
N ILE A 37 -2.01 20.19 8.36
CA ILE A 37 -2.16 19.85 6.94
C ILE A 37 -1.37 18.58 6.60
N LEU A 38 -0.11 18.49 7.05
CA LEU A 38 0.72 17.28 6.85
C LEU A 38 0.10 16.04 7.50
N LEU A 39 -0.50 16.18 8.68
CA LEU A 39 -1.19 15.10 9.38
C LEU A 39 -2.46 14.67 8.63
N ASN A 40 -3.26 15.62 8.15
CA ASN A 40 -4.45 15.36 7.35
C ASN A 40 -4.10 14.64 6.04
N LEU A 41 -3.02 15.07 5.36
CA LEU A 41 -2.51 14.41 4.15
C LEU A 41 -2.04 12.98 4.43
N LYS A 42 -1.50 12.70 5.63
CA LYS A 42 -1.08 11.35 6.06
C LYS A 42 -2.26 10.40 6.23
N GLU A 43 -3.44 10.91 6.59
CA GLU A 43 -4.65 10.09 6.76
C GLU A 43 -5.30 9.68 5.44
N ILE A 44 -5.02 10.39 4.35
CA ILE A 44 -5.59 10.10 3.03
C ILE A 44 -5.16 8.71 2.55
N VAL A 45 -6.15 7.87 2.29
CA VAL A 45 -5.93 6.52 1.76
C VAL A 45 -5.99 6.55 0.24
N LEU A 46 -4.87 6.14 -0.38
CA LEU A 46 -4.72 6.05 -1.82
C LEU A 46 -4.70 4.58 -2.28
N ARG A 47 -5.35 4.33 -3.42
CA ARG A 47 -5.29 3.06 -4.16
C ARG A 47 -4.56 3.31 -5.47
N SER A 48 -3.50 2.56 -5.74
CA SER A 48 -2.78 2.68 -7.01
C SER A 48 -2.00 1.42 -7.32
N ASN A 49 -1.70 1.20 -8.60
CA ASN A 49 -0.69 0.25 -9.06
C ASN A 49 0.53 1.01 -9.62
N LEU A 50 0.95 2.04 -8.90
CA LEU A 50 2.08 2.89 -9.26
C LEU A 50 3.40 2.11 -9.24
N TYR A 51 4.31 2.48 -10.14
CA TYR A 51 5.73 2.16 -10.04
C TYR A 51 6.55 3.46 -9.93
N GLY A 52 7.44 3.52 -8.94
CA GLY A 52 8.26 4.69 -8.66
C GLY A 52 7.51 5.79 -7.88
N VAL A 53 8.03 7.02 -7.96
CA VAL A 53 7.42 8.22 -7.36
C VAL A 53 6.63 8.95 -8.45
N ARG A 54 5.45 9.47 -8.09
CA ARG A 54 4.66 10.37 -8.96
C ARG A 54 4.30 11.64 -8.22
N ASP A 55 4.22 12.72 -8.98
CA ASP A 55 3.78 14.00 -8.47
C ASP A 55 2.26 14.12 -8.57
N ALA A 56 1.69 14.83 -7.60
CA ALA A 56 0.30 15.28 -7.55
C ALA A 56 0.30 16.72 -7.03
N SER A 57 -0.81 17.44 -7.14
CA SER A 57 -0.88 18.79 -6.59
C SER A 57 -2.28 19.15 -6.11
N ILE A 58 -2.36 20.14 -5.25
CA ILE A 58 -3.61 20.77 -4.83
C ILE A 58 -3.51 22.23 -5.24
N CYS A 59 -4.45 22.74 -6.02
CA CYS A 59 -4.50 24.14 -6.44
C CYS A 59 -5.93 24.66 -6.28
N VAL A 60 -6.19 25.40 -5.21
CA VAL A 60 -7.53 25.89 -4.85
C VAL A 60 -7.48 27.37 -4.51
N LYS A 61 -8.51 28.11 -4.92
CA LYS A 61 -8.72 29.52 -4.56
C LYS A 61 -9.77 29.63 -3.47
N GLY A 62 -9.46 30.33 -2.39
CA GLY A 62 -10.35 30.54 -1.24
C GLY A 62 -11.40 31.66 -1.46
N PRO A 63 -12.31 31.86 -0.49
CA PRO A 63 -12.51 31.05 0.72
C PRO A 63 -13.28 29.75 0.41
N ARG A 64 -12.76 28.60 0.86
CA ARG A 64 -13.34 27.28 0.57
C ARG A 64 -12.75 26.20 1.49
N TYR A 65 -13.56 25.20 1.81
CA TYR A 65 -13.13 23.96 2.45
C TYR A 65 -12.46 23.01 1.45
N ILE A 66 -11.25 22.57 1.75
CA ILE A 66 -10.44 21.68 0.91
C ILE A 66 -10.56 20.26 1.43
N THR A 67 -10.90 19.35 0.53
CA THR A 67 -11.01 17.92 0.79
C THR A 67 -10.06 17.13 -0.11
N ALA A 68 -9.90 15.83 0.17
CA ALA A 68 -9.13 14.92 -0.67
C ALA A 68 -9.58 14.94 -2.14
N GLN A 69 -10.86 15.20 -2.43
CA GLN A 69 -11.37 15.36 -3.79
C GLN A 69 -10.67 16.46 -4.60
N ASP A 70 -10.17 17.51 -3.95
CA ASP A 70 -9.53 18.65 -4.62
C ASP A 70 -8.07 18.36 -5.03
N ILE A 71 -7.56 17.15 -4.73
CA ILE A 71 -6.23 16.70 -5.17
C ILE A 71 -6.25 16.36 -6.67
N ILE A 72 -5.36 17.00 -7.42
CA ILE A 72 -5.06 16.69 -8.81
C ILE A 72 -4.12 15.48 -8.83
N LEU A 73 -4.71 14.31 -9.04
CA LEU A 73 -4.00 13.03 -9.06
C LEU A 73 -3.50 12.64 -10.45
N PRO A 74 -2.40 11.86 -10.54
CA PRO A 74 -2.04 11.17 -11.76
C PRO A 74 -3.08 10.08 -12.10
N PRO A 75 -3.23 9.69 -13.38
CA PRO A 75 -4.30 8.79 -13.85
C PRO A 75 -4.25 7.36 -13.28
N SER A 76 -3.17 6.97 -12.61
CA SER A 76 -2.98 5.64 -12.02
C SER A 76 -3.28 5.58 -10.53
N VAL A 77 -3.73 6.69 -9.91
CA VAL A 77 -3.98 6.82 -8.48
C VAL A 77 -5.44 7.22 -8.27
N GLU A 78 -6.09 6.52 -7.34
CA GLU A 78 -7.46 6.76 -6.91
C GLU A 78 -7.47 7.06 -5.41
N ILE A 79 -8.34 7.97 -4.99
CA ILE A 79 -8.61 8.24 -3.57
C ILE A 79 -9.75 7.33 -3.12
N VAL A 80 -9.57 6.70 -1.95
CA VAL A 80 -10.59 5.82 -1.37
C VAL A 80 -11.67 6.63 -0.66
N ASP A 81 -11.28 7.62 0.15
CA ASP A 81 -12.19 8.53 0.82
C ASP A 81 -11.99 9.96 0.31
N THR A 82 -12.91 10.41 -0.54
CA THR A 82 -12.87 11.75 -1.14
C THR A 82 -13.27 12.86 -0.17
N ALA A 83 -13.94 12.52 0.93
CA ALA A 83 -14.46 13.49 1.90
C ALA A 83 -13.44 13.84 3.00
N GLN A 84 -12.31 13.13 3.06
CA GLN A 84 -11.25 13.39 4.04
C GLN A 84 -10.85 14.88 3.98
N PRO A 85 -10.91 15.60 5.11
CA PRO A 85 -10.56 17.01 5.14
C PRO A 85 -9.06 17.22 5.05
N ILE A 86 -8.66 18.34 4.43
CA ILE A 86 -7.24 18.74 4.33
C ILE A 86 -7.01 20.05 5.06
N ALA A 87 -7.74 21.10 4.66
CA ALA A 87 -7.60 22.44 5.20
C ALA A 87 -8.84 23.30 4.91
N ASN A 88 -9.03 24.38 5.66
CA ASN A 88 -10.07 25.37 5.47
C ASN A 88 -9.46 26.75 5.14
N LEU A 89 -9.76 27.28 3.95
CA LEU A 89 -9.34 28.62 3.54
C LEU A 89 -10.37 29.66 3.99
N THR A 90 -9.99 30.55 4.89
CA THR A 90 -10.85 31.60 5.46
C THR A 90 -10.82 32.89 4.64
N GLU A 91 -9.75 33.13 3.89
CA GLU A 91 -9.52 34.33 3.09
C GLU A 91 -9.45 34.02 1.58
N PRO A 92 -9.58 35.02 0.68
CA PRO A 92 -9.45 34.84 -0.76
C PRO A 92 -7.97 34.70 -1.19
N ILE A 93 -7.33 33.62 -0.72
CA ILE A 93 -5.95 33.28 -1.02
C ILE A 93 -5.85 32.17 -2.06
N ASP A 94 -4.75 32.17 -2.81
CA ASP A 94 -4.39 31.07 -3.70
C ASP A 94 -3.54 30.06 -2.92
N PHE A 95 -4.08 28.86 -2.74
CA PHE A 95 -3.42 27.76 -2.03
C PHE A 95 -2.96 26.70 -3.01
N CYS A 96 -1.63 26.53 -3.09
CA CYS A 96 -0.99 25.54 -3.95
C CYS A 96 0.00 24.68 -3.14
N ILE A 97 -0.13 23.36 -3.23
CA ILE A 97 0.80 22.38 -2.66
C ILE A 97 1.19 21.37 -3.73
N ASP A 98 2.47 21.10 -3.87
CA ASP A 98 2.97 19.97 -4.66
C ASP A 98 3.17 18.75 -3.75
N LEU A 99 2.71 17.59 -4.18
CA LEU A 99 2.70 16.34 -3.43
C LEU A 99 3.52 15.29 -4.17
N GLN A 100 4.21 14.43 -3.43
CA GLN A 100 4.82 13.21 -3.98
C GLN A 100 4.15 11.98 -3.41
N ILE A 101 3.74 11.10 -4.31
CA ILE A 101 3.06 9.84 -4.02
C ILE A 101 4.03 8.70 -4.37
N LYS A 102 4.16 7.75 -3.45
CA LYS A 102 4.98 6.56 -3.64
C LYS A 102 4.22 5.34 -3.18
N ARG A 103 4.47 4.21 -3.85
CA ARG A 103 4.06 2.89 -3.39
C ARG A 103 5.26 2.20 -2.75
N ASP A 104 5.12 1.80 -1.49
CA ASP A 104 6.20 1.16 -0.73
C ASP A 104 5.66 0.15 0.30
N ARG A 105 6.55 -0.58 0.96
CA ARG A 105 6.25 -1.56 2.00
C ARG A 105 6.49 -1.00 3.39
N GLY A 106 5.56 -1.28 4.30
CA GLY A 106 5.74 -1.04 5.72
C GLY A 106 5.76 0.44 6.11
N TYR A 107 6.48 0.72 7.19
CA TYR A 107 6.63 2.05 7.76
C TYR A 107 8.05 2.54 7.51
N GLN A 108 8.18 3.55 6.65
CA GLN A 108 9.45 4.22 6.43
C GLN A 108 9.39 5.59 7.08
N THR A 109 10.11 5.75 8.20
CA THR A 109 10.40 7.09 8.71
C THR A 109 11.45 7.71 7.81
N GLU A 110 11.05 8.66 6.97
CA GLU A 110 12.03 9.50 6.29
C GLU A 110 12.76 10.34 7.35
N LEU A 111 14.09 10.24 7.39
CA LEU A 111 14.89 11.13 8.22
C LEU A 111 14.55 12.56 7.85
N ARG A 112 14.24 13.40 8.85
CA ARG A 112 13.99 14.84 8.71
C ARG A 112 15.25 15.54 8.16
N LYS A 113 15.52 15.36 6.88
CA LYS A 113 16.47 16.19 6.15
C LYS A 113 15.71 17.45 5.80
N ASN A 114 16.16 18.58 6.35
CA ASN A 114 15.66 19.88 5.96
C ASN A 114 16.03 20.10 4.49
N TYR A 115 15.09 19.82 3.61
CA TYR A 115 15.25 20.16 2.20
C TYR A 115 15.09 21.68 2.10
N GLN A 116 16.13 22.35 1.61
CA GLN A 116 16.18 23.82 1.45
C GLN A 116 15.13 24.39 0.47
N ASP A 117 14.26 23.54 -0.07
CA ASP A 117 13.30 23.83 -1.15
C ASP A 117 11.84 23.90 -0.64
N GLY A 118 11.62 24.18 0.65
CA GLY A 118 10.26 24.35 1.21
C GLY A 118 9.43 23.06 1.24
N SER A 119 10.09 21.90 1.22
CA SER A 119 9.42 20.61 1.19
C SER A 119 9.59 19.84 2.50
N TYR A 120 8.50 19.27 2.97
CA TYR A 120 8.44 18.53 4.22
C TYR A 120 8.12 17.06 3.94
N PRO A 121 8.92 16.13 4.48
CA PRO A 121 8.59 14.71 4.41
C PRO A 121 7.34 14.43 5.27
N ILE A 122 6.50 13.52 4.78
CA ILE A 122 5.36 12.98 5.52
C ILE A 122 5.75 11.56 5.94
N ASP A 123 5.44 11.21 7.19
CA ASP A 123 5.61 9.84 7.68
C ASP A 123 4.72 8.89 6.88
N ALA A 124 5.34 8.18 5.94
CA ALA A 124 4.69 7.29 4.99
C ALA A 124 4.17 6.03 5.68
N VAL A 125 2.87 6.01 6.01
CA VAL A 125 2.19 4.79 6.51
C VAL A 125 1.67 3.99 5.32
N SER A 126 2.55 3.20 4.71
CA SER A 126 2.24 2.32 3.58
C SER A 126 1.71 0.95 4.04
N MET A 127 0.88 0.94 5.09
CA MET A 127 0.34 -0.28 5.71
C MET A 127 -1.17 -0.35 5.52
N PRO A 128 -1.64 -1.03 4.46
CA PRO A 128 -3.05 -1.00 4.12
C PRO A 128 -3.89 -2.06 4.85
N VAL A 129 -3.26 -3.09 5.41
CA VAL A 129 -3.89 -4.01 6.37
C VAL A 129 -3.73 -3.44 7.77
N ARG A 130 -4.85 -3.20 8.45
CA ARG A 130 -4.90 -2.58 9.79
C ARG A 130 -4.88 -3.63 10.90
N ASN A 131 -5.57 -4.74 10.71
CA ASN A 131 -5.64 -5.80 11.70
C ASN A 131 -5.80 -7.16 11.02
N VAL A 132 -5.31 -8.20 11.68
CA VAL A 132 -5.46 -9.60 11.28
C VAL A 132 -5.67 -10.44 12.53
N ASN A 133 -6.75 -11.22 12.55
CA ASN A 133 -7.04 -12.19 13.58
C ASN A 133 -7.15 -13.59 12.95
N TYR A 134 -6.80 -14.63 13.72
CA TYR A 134 -6.91 -16.00 13.25
C TYR A 134 -7.34 -16.95 14.36
N SER A 135 -8.08 -17.98 13.99
CA SER A 135 -8.45 -19.08 14.87
C SER A 135 -8.36 -20.41 14.14
N ILE A 136 -8.00 -21.46 14.87
CA ILE A 136 -7.84 -22.81 14.33
C ILE A 136 -8.85 -23.71 15.03
N PHE A 137 -9.68 -24.39 14.26
CA PHE A 137 -10.62 -25.38 14.75
C PHE A 137 -10.22 -26.75 14.27
N SER A 138 -9.99 -27.67 15.19
CA SER A 138 -9.79 -29.08 14.88
C SER A 138 -11.15 -29.75 14.68
N CYS A 139 -11.30 -30.46 13.56
CA CYS A 139 -12.47 -31.24 13.24
C CYS A 139 -12.03 -32.64 12.81
N GLY A 140 -12.68 -33.67 13.35
CA GLY A 140 -12.36 -35.06 12.99
C GLY A 140 -13.11 -36.04 13.87
N ASN A 141 -13.38 -37.23 13.33
CA ASN A 141 -13.94 -38.36 14.06
C ASN A 141 -13.00 -39.55 13.88
N GLY A 142 -12.47 -40.12 14.97
CA GLY A 142 -11.48 -41.20 14.90
C GLY A 142 -10.06 -40.75 14.56
N ASN A 143 -9.43 -41.40 13.57
CA ASN A 143 -7.98 -41.26 13.26
C ASN A 143 -7.64 -40.13 12.28
N GLU A 144 -8.64 -39.53 11.62
CA GLU A 144 -8.44 -38.41 10.68
C GLU A 144 -8.73 -37.09 11.39
N LYS A 145 -7.67 -36.33 11.70
CA LYS A 145 -7.76 -34.98 12.28
C LYS A 145 -7.53 -33.97 11.17
N HIS A 146 -8.52 -33.13 10.92
CA HIS A 146 -8.42 -31.97 10.05
C HIS A 146 -8.40 -30.69 10.88
N GLU A 147 -7.74 -29.66 10.36
CA GLU A 147 -7.73 -28.33 10.95
C GLU A 147 -8.31 -27.33 9.96
N ILE A 148 -9.21 -26.48 10.44
CA ILE A 148 -9.81 -25.38 9.70
C ILE A 148 -9.23 -24.08 10.26
N LEU A 149 -8.61 -23.30 9.39
CA LEU A 149 -8.09 -21.97 9.71
C LEU A 149 -9.11 -20.90 9.31
N PHE A 150 -9.54 -20.10 10.27
CA PHE A 150 -10.32 -18.89 10.04
C PHE A 150 -9.40 -17.68 10.10
N LEU A 151 -9.52 -16.79 9.12
CA LEU A 151 -8.77 -15.54 9.03
C LEU A 151 -9.74 -14.37 8.93
N GLU A 152 -9.61 -13.41 9.84
CA GLU A 152 -10.32 -12.14 9.80
C GLU A 152 -9.29 -11.05 9.45
N ILE A 153 -9.56 -10.29 8.39
CA ILE A 153 -8.62 -9.32 7.84
C ILE A 153 -9.36 -7.99 7.67
N TRP A 154 -8.83 -6.93 8.30
CA TRP A 154 -9.35 -5.57 8.17
C TRP A 154 -8.38 -4.71 7.37
N THR A 155 -8.87 -4.07 6.32
CA THR A 155 -8.08 -3.16 5.47
C THR A 155 -8.63 -1.74 5.55
N ASN A 156 -7.83 -0.76 5.12
CA ASN A 156 -8.23 0.64 5.02
C ASN A 156 -8.99 0.97 3.72
N GLY A 157 -9.38 -0.03 2.93
CA GLY A 157 -10.10 0.12 1.67
C GLY A 157 -9.23 0.31 0.42
N SER A 158 -7.91 0.56 0.53
CA SER A 158 -7.04 0.66 -0.66
C SER A 158 -6.87 -0.66 -1.39
N LEU A 159 -6.98 -1.78 -0.67
CA LEU A 159 -7.09 -3.12 -1.21
C LEU A 159 -8.13 -3.93 -0.45
N THR A 160 -8.71 -4.91 -1.14
CA THR A 160 -9.65 -5.85 -0.53
C THR A 160 -8.92 -6.90 0.33
N PRO A 161 -9.56 -7.47 1.36
CA PRO A 161 -9.00 -8.57 2.15
C PRO A 161 -8.51 -9.76 1.30
N LYS A 162 -9.21 -10.04 0.21
CA LYS A 162 -8.85 -11.10 -0.75
C LYS A 162 -7.58 -10.78 -1.52
N GLU A 163 -7.45 -9.55 -2.02
CA GLU A 163 -6.22 -9.07 -2.67
C GLU A 163 -5.05 -9.09 -1.69
N ALA A 164 -5.28 -8.67 -0.44
CA ALA A 164 -4.27 -8.67 0.61
C ALA A 164 -3.72 -10.07 0.88
N LEU A 165 -4.62 -11.06 0.99
CA LEU A 165 -4.23 -12.45 1.18
C LEU A 165 -3.42 -12.97 -0.02
N TYR A 166 -3.84 -12.66 -1.24
CA TYR A 166 -3.13 -13.07 -2.45
C TYR A 166 -1.71 -12.48 -2.52
N GLU A 167 -1.56 -11.18 -2.25
CA GLU A 167 -0.27 -10.49 -2.25
C GLU A 167 0.65 -11.04 -1.14
N ALA A 168 0.12 -11.23 0.07
CA ALA A 168 0.88 -11.81 1.18
C ALA A 168 1.32 -13.25 0.91
N SER A 169 0.46 -14.09 0.31
CA SER A 169 0.81 -15.45 -0.09
C SER A 169 1.91 -15.46 -1.15
N ARG A 170 1.84 -14.56 -2.13
CA ARG A 170 2.88 -14.43 -3.16
C ARG A 170 4.22 -14.05 -2.53
N ASN A 171 4.23 -13.02 -1.68
CA ASN A 171 5.46 -12.56 -1.03
C ASN A 171 6.06 -13.64 -0.12
N LEU A 172 5.20 -14.44 0.55
CA LEU A 172 5.63 -15.59 1.34
C LEU A 172 6.27 -16.66 0.46
N ILE A 173 5.66 -17.01 -0.68
CA ILE A 173 6.26 -17.98 -1.63
C ILE A 173 7.61 -17.47 -2.12
N ASP A 174 7.67 -16.22 -2.57
CA ASP A 174 8.89 -15.60 -3.09
C ASP A 174 10.02 -15.60 -2.03
N LEU A 175 9.69 -15.44 -0.74
CA LEU A 175 10.63 -15.54 0.38
C LEU A 175 11.21 -16.94 0.55
N PHE A 176 10.43 -18.00 0.30
CA PHE A 176 10.89 -19.39 0.47
C PHE A 176 11.57 -19.99 -0.76
N LEU A 177 11.39 -19.39 -1.96
CA LEU A 177 11.99 -19.88 -3.20
C LEU A 177 13.52 -20.13 -3.11
N PRO A 178 14.34 -19.25 -2.51
CA PRO A 178 15.79 -19.48 -2.44
C PRO A 178 16.18 -20.75 -1.68
N PHE A 179 15.41 -21.13 -0.64
CA PHE A 179 15.69 -22.34 0.15
C PHE A 179 15.38 -23.63 -0.60
N LEU A 180 14.50 -23.58 -1.61
CA LEU A 180 14.21 -24.73 -2.48
C LEU A 180 15.35 -25.01 -3.46
N HIS A 181 16.14 -24.00 -3.82
CA HIS A 181 17.26 -24.13 -4.75
C HIS A 181 18.61 -24.35 -4.05
N ALA A 182 18.69 -24.15 -2.73
CA ALA A 182 19.92 -24.31 -1.94
C ALA A 182 20.41 -25.77 -1.86
N GLU A 183 19.57 -26.77 -2.15
CA GLU A 183 19.96 -28.19 -2.15
C GLU A 183 20.69 -28.63 -3.44
N GLU A 184 20.64 -27.84 -4.53
CA GLU A 184 21.19 -28.25 -5.83
C GLU A 184 22.70 -28.02 -5.98
N GLU A 185 23.31 -27.16 -5.15
CA GLU A 185 24.75 -26.83 -5.26
C GLU A 185 25.66 -27.67 -4.34
N GLY A 186 25.11 -28.59 -3.54
CA GLY A 186 25.86 -29.42 -2.58
C GLY A 186 25.98 -30.91 -2.90
N ALA A 187 25.35 -31.41 -3.96
CA ALA A 187 25.29 -32.85 -4.25
C ALA A 187 26.06 -33.22 -5.53
N SER A 188 27.40 -33.26 -5.44
CA SER A 188 28.14 -34.27 -6.19
C SER A 188 27.87 -35.62 -5.51
N PHE A 189 27.16 -36.53 -6.18
CA PHE A 189 27.39 -37.99 -6.24
C PHE A 189 26.10 -38.75 -6.64
N GLU A 190 26.24 -39.48 -7.74
CA GLU A 190 25.43 -40.53 -8.37
C GLU A 190 23.94 -40.32 -8.66
N GLU A 191 23.62 -40.49 -9.96
CA GLU A 191 22.28 -40.62 -10.50
C GLU A 191 21.51 -41.73 -9.77
N ASN A 192 20.46 -41.36 -9.02
CA ASN A 192 19.38 -42.26 -8.71
C ASN A 192 18.08 -41.72 -9.31
N LYS A 193 17.61 -42.41 -10.36
CA LYS A 193 16.34 -42.18 -11.06
C LYS A 193 15.17 -42.54 -10.13
N ASN A 194 14.83 -41.67 -9.20
CA ASN A 194 13.51 -41.55 -8.59
C ASN A 194 13.49 -40.29 -7.70
N ARG A 195 13.48 -39.11 -8.32
CA ARG A 195 13.08 -37.88 -7.63
C ARG A 195 11.66 -37.54 -8.04
N PHE A 196 10.74 -37.70 -7.09
CA PHE A 196 9.40 -37.14 -7.17
C PHE A 196 9.55 -35.63 -7.35
N THR A 197 9.23 -35.13 -8.54
CA THR A 197 9.21 -33.68 -8.81
C THR A 197 7.97 -33.14 -8.11
N PRO A 198 8.08 -32.31 -7.05
CA PRO A 198 6.90 -31.69 -6.49
C PRO A 198 6.25 -30.82 -7.58
N PRO A 199 4.91 -30.72 -7.63
CA PRO A 199 4.16 -30.09 -8.72
C PRO A 199 4.30 -28.55 -8.78
N LEU A 200 5.37 -27.99 -8.21
CA LEU A 200 5.70 -26.56 -8.22
C LEU A 200 5.80 -26.00 -9.65
N PHE A 201 6.31 -26.81 -10.59
CA PHE A 201 6.39 -26.44 -12.01
C PHE A 201 5.03 -26.25 -12.69
N THR A 202 3.94 -26.82 -12.15
CA THR A 202 2.59 -26.56 -12.70
C THR A 202 2.01 -25.23 -12.22
N PHE A 203 2.42 -24.75 -11.03
CA PHE A 203 1.93 -23.50 -10.45
C PHE A 203 2.48 -22.27 -11.18
N GLN A 204 3.77 -22.26 -11.50
CA GLN A 204 4.38 -21.22 -12.34
C GLN A 204 3.80 -21.21 -13.77
N LYS A 205 3.51 -22.39 -14.34
CA LYS A 205 2.85 -22.51 -15.66
C LYS A 205 1.40 -22.01 -15.62
N ARG A 206 0.66 -22.22 -14.53
CA ARG A 206 -0.68 -21.66 -14.31
C ARG A 206 -0.65 -20.14 -14.16
N LEU A 207 0.28 -19.59 -13.39
CA LEU A 207 0.45 -18.13 -13.20
C LEU A 207 0.81 -17.42 -14.51
N THR A 208 1.70 -18.00 -15.32
CA THR A 208 2.06 -17.46 -16.64
C THR A 208 0.92 -17.56 -17.65
N ASN A 209 0.09 -18.60 -17.59
CA ASN A 209 -1.12 -18.73 -18.42
C ASN A 209 -2.27 -17.81 -17.98
N LEU A 210 -2.43 -17.55 -16.68
CA LEU A 210 -3.40 -16.58 -16.14
C LEU A 210 -3.09 -15.13 -16.55
N LYS A 211 -1.81 -14.77 -16.66
CA LYS A 211 -1.40 -13.46 -17.22
C LYS A 211 -1.75 -13.30 -18.71
N LYS A 212 -1.87 -14.40 -19.47
CA LYS A 212 -2.21 -14.35 -20.91
C LYS A 212 -3.73 -14.25 -21.19
N ASN A 213 -4.58 -14.67 -20.25
CA ASN A 213 -6.02 -14.83 -20.48
C ASN A 213 -6.93 -13.75 -19.84
N LYS A 214 -6.40 -12.61 -19.36
CA LYS A 214 -7.26 -11.49 -18.95
C LYS A 214 -7.79 -10.70 -20.16
N LYS A 215 -8.74 -11.27 -20.89
CA LYS A 215 -9.85 -10.53 -21.51
C LYS A 215 -11.12 -10.85 -20.72
N GLY A 216 -11.81 -9.79 -20.31
CA GLY A 216 -12.64 -9.75 -19.10
C GLY A 216 -13.88 -10.63 -19.08
N ILE A 217 -14.37 -10.86 -17.86
CA ILE A 217 -15.74 -11.24 -17.54
C ILE A 217 -16.11 -10.51 -16.24
N PRO A 218 -17.23 -9.77 -16.17
CA PRO A 218 -17.71 -9.18 -14.92
C PRO A 218 -18.41 -10.25 -14.09
N LEU A 219 -18.21 -10.25 -12.77
CA LEU A 219 -18.94 -11.11 -11.85
C LEU A 219 -19.53 -10.25 -10.74
N ASN A 220 -20.86 -10.24 -10.70
CA ASN A 220 -21.67 -9.57 -9.68
C ASN A 220 -21.39 -10.16 -8.30
N CYS A 221 -21.22 -9.29 -7.32
CA CYS A 221 -21.28 -9.63 -5.91
C CYS A 221 -22.73 -9.57 -5.43
N ILE A 222 -23.13 -10.55 -4.62
CA ILE A 222 -24.28 -10.46 -3.71
C ILE A 222 -23.81 -9.71 -2.46
#